data_AF-A0AAU2ZM28-F1
#
_entry.id   AF-A0AAU2ZM28-F1
#
_cell.length_a   1.000
_cell.length_b   1.000
_cell.length_c   1.000
_cell.angle_alpha   90.00
_cell.angle_beta   90.00
_cell.angle_gamma   90.00
#
_symmetry.space_group_name_H-M   'P 1'
#
loop_
_entity.id
_entity.type
_entity.pdbx_description
1 polymer ?
#
loop_
_entity_poly.entity_id
_entity_poly.type
_entity_poly.pdbx_seq_one_letter_code
_entity_poly.pdbx_strand_id
1 'polypeptide(L)'
;MRALCRGMDSALFFSPHAERGIEKQAREGKAREICRRCSVIEACAWTALSSREPYGVWGGLSENERRTLQQAPGRGPVTEKAPGRSRSGGDRPQSLRTLPRAPLPGRSEGRRDAVDDAEQVEGRGE
;
A
#
# COMPACT_ATOMS: atom_id res chain seq x y z
N MET A 1 5.99 24.43 -10.41
CA MET A 1 5.43 23.23 -11.09
C MET A 1 4.01 23.01 -10.58
N ARG A 2 3.02 22.70 -11.44
CA ARG A 2 1.59 22.63 -11.06
C ARG A 2 0.98 21.32 -11.55
N ALA A 3 0.05 20.75 -10.77
CA ALA A 3 -0.73 19.59 -11.17
C ALA A 3 -1.72 19.93 -12.29
N LEU A 4 -1.75 19.11 -13.34
CA LEU A 4 -2.60 19.30 -14.53
C LEU A 4 -4.08 19.11 -14.18
N CYS A 5 -4.39 18.18 -13.27
CA CYS A 5 -5.74 17.98 -12.75
C CYS A 5 -6.31 19.19 -11.99
N ARG A 6 -5.48 20.19 -11.65
CA ARG A 6 -5.91 21.34 -10.84
C ARG A 6 -6.77 22.30 -11.66
N GLY A 7 -8.07 22.28 -11.41
CA GLY A 7 -9.09 23.05 -12.12
C GLY A 7 -10.03 22.20 -12.97
N MET A 8 -9.84 20.87 -12.96
CA MET A 8 -10.76 19.91 -13.53
C MET A 8 -11.76 19.43 -12.46
N ASP A 9 -12.83 18.77 -12.90
CA ASP A 9 -13.81 18.18 -11.99
C ASP A 9 -13.15 17.12 -11.08
N SER A 10 -13.25 17.32 -9.76
CA SER A 10 -12.72 16.40 -8.77
C SER A 10 -13.40 15.04 -8.81
N ALA A 11 -14.66 14.97 -9.23
CA ALA A 11 -15.39 13.70 -9.31
C ALA A 11 -14.76 12.73 -10.32
N LEU A 12 -14.03 13.26 -11.32
CA LEU A 12 -13.25 12.47 -12.28
C LEU A 12 -12.11 11.70 -11.60
N PHE A 13 -11.51 12.26 -10.55
CA PHE A 13 -10.35 11.68 -9.88
C PHE A 13 -10.71 10.98 -8.57
N PHE A 14 -11.74 11.45 -7.87
CA PHE A 14 -12.13 10.98 -6.54
C PHE A 14 -13.60 10.59 -6.56
N SER A 15 -13.86 9.31 -6.39
CA SER A 15 -15.21 8.74 -6.48
C SER A 15 -15.69 8.31 -5.11
N PRO A 16 -17.00 8.41 -4.84
CA PRO A 16 -17.57 7.86 -3.62
C PRO A 16 -17.36 6.34 -3.57
N HIS A 17 -17.21 5.82 -2.35
CA HIS A 17 -16.87 4.42 -2.07
C HIS A 17 -17.79 3.38 -2.75
N ALA A 18 -19.04 3.75 -3.05
CA ALA A 18 -20.05 2.83 -3.56
C ALA A 18 -19.93 2.51 -5.06
N GLU A 19 -19.13 3.27 -5.83
CA GLU A 19 -19.06 3.08 -7.26
C GLU A 19 -18.14 1.92 -7.66
N ARG A 20 -18.66 1.01 -8.50
CA ARG A 20 -18.02 -0.26 -8.84
C ARG A 20 -18.25 -0.60 -10.31
N GLY A 21 -17.49 -1.58 -10.80
CA GLY A 21 -17.67 -2.11 -12.15
C GLY A 21 -17.09 -1.23 -13.27
N ILE A 22 -17.71 -1.31 -14.44
CA ILE A 22 -17.20 -0.72 -15.69
C ILE A 22 -17.16 0.81 -15.63
N GLU A 23 -18.12 1.45 -14.96
CA GLU A 23 -18.17 2.91 -14.83
C GLU A 23 -16.98 3.46 -14.04
N LYS A 24 -16.64 2.81 -12.92
CA LYS A 24 -15.44 3.13 -12.14
C LYS A 24 -14.19 3.00 -12.99
N GLN A 25 -14.04 1.89 -13.72
CA GLN A 25 -12.88 1.63 -14.57
C GLN A 25 -12.76 2.64 -15.71
N ALA A 26 -13.87 2.99 -16.36
CA ALA A 26 -13.89 3.96 -17.45
C ALA A 26 -13.47 5.35 -16.95
N ARG A 27 -13.96 5.78 -15.79
CA ARG A 27 -13.56 7.05 -15.19
C ARG A 27 -12.11 7.03 -14.74
N GLU A 28 -11.68 6.00 -14.02
CA GLU A 28 -10.29 5.84 -13.58
C GLU A 28 -9.33 5.86 -14.79
N GLY A 29 -9.73 5.26 -15.91
CA GLY A 29 -9.00 5.31 -17.18
C GLY A 29 -8.84 6.74 -17.72
N LYS A 30 -9.92 7.53 -17.74
CA LYS A 30 -9.88 8.95 -18.15
C LYS A 30 -8.98 9.78 -17.23
N ALA A 31 -9.14 9.63 -15.91
CA ALA A 31 -8.30 10.33 -14.93
C ALA A 31 -6.82 9.99 -15.10
N ARG A 32 -6.51 8.72 -15.38
CA ARG A 32 -5.15 8.25 -15.59
C ARG A 32 -4.51 8.86 -16.83
N GLU A 33 -5.24 8.97 -17.93
CA GLU A 33 -4.75 9.59 -19.16
C GLU A 33 -4.31 11.04 -18.91
N ILE A 34 -5.07 11.77 -18.10
CA ILE A 34 -4.75 13.13 -17.68
C ILE A 34 -3.50 13.14 -16.81
N CYS A 35 -3.42 12.26 -15.79
CA CYS A 35 -2.27 12.18 -14.91
C CYS A 35 -0.96 11.86 -15.67
N ARG A 36 -1.01 11.04 -16.73
CA ARG A 36 0.17 10.69 -17.55
C ARG A 36 0.83 11.89 -18.24
N ARG A 37 0.08 12.97 -18.46
CA ARG A 37 0.59 14.21 -19.07
C ARG A 37 1.07 15.23 -18.03
N CYS A 38 1.00 14.88 -16.74
CA CYS A 38 1.28 15.79 -15.64
C CYS A 38 2.76 15.75 -15.24
N SER A 39 3.39 16.92 -15.12
CA SER A 39 4.80 17.04 -14.73
C SER A 39 5.10 16.68 -13.27
N VAL A 40 4.09 16.64 -12.39
CA VAL A 40 4.24 16.25 -10.97
C VAL A 40 3.81 14.81 -10.69
N ILE A 41 3.70 13.97 -11.72
CA ILE A 41 3.13 12.61 -11.60
C ILE A 41 3.86 11.76 -10.54
N GLU A 42 5.19 11.80 -10.51
CA GLU A 42 6.00 11.02 -9.57
C GLU A 42 5.81 11.47 -8.13
N ALA A 43 5.90 12.79 -7.88
CA ALA A 43 5.69 13.37 -6.55
C ALA A 43 4.25 13.10 -6.04
N CYS A 44 3.26 13.16 -6.94
CA CYS A 44 1.88 12.86 -6.63
C CYS A 44 1.68 11.37 -6.27
N ALA A 45 2.28 10.45 -7.04
CA ALA A 45 2.25 9.03 -6.75
C ALA A 45 2.91 8.71 -5.40
N TRP A 46 4.07 9.30 -5.14
CA TRP A 46 4.79 9.11 -3.87
C TRP A 46 3.95 9.54 -2.68
N THR A 47 3.36 10.75 -2.75
CA THR A 47 2.51 11.27 -1.66
C THR A 47 1.35 10.33 -1.37
N ALA A 48 0.65 9.85 -2.40
CA ALA A 48 -0.50 8.95 -2.24
C ALA A 48 -0.13 7.56 -1.69
N LEU A 49 1.06 7.06 -2.04
CA LEU A 49 1.58 5.80 -1.50
C LEU A 49 2.01 5.96 -0.04
N SER A 50 2.62 7.10 0.31
CA SER A 50 3.06 7.41 1.68
C SER A 50 1.91 7.65 2.64
N SER A 51 0.85 8.38 2.24
CA SER A 51 -0.32 8.61 3.09
C SER A 51 -1.36 7.49 3.04
N ARG A 52 -1.18 6.50 2.16
CA ARG A 52 -2.12 5.40 1.93
C ARG A 52 -3.53 5.87 1.56
N GLU A 53 -3.61 6.81 0.62
CA GLU A 53 -4.90 7.35 0.18
C GLU A 53 -5.86 6.25 -0.28
N PRO A 54 -7.03 6.10 0.38
CA PRO A 54 -7.88 4.93 0.20
C PRO A 54 -8.65 4.93 -1.12
N TYR A 55 -8.86 6.09 -1.74
CA TYR A 55 -9.70 6.22 -2.93
C TYR A 55 -9.09 7.10 -4.01
N GLY A 56 -9.63 6.98 -5.22
CA GLY A 56 -9.32 7.84 -6.35
C GLY A 56 -8.02 7.52 -7.10
N VAL A 57 -7.75 8.32 -8.13
CA VAL A 57 -6.57 8.22 -9.00
C VAL A 57 -5.53 9.25 -8.60
N TRP A 58 -4.32 8.78 -8.31
CA TRP A 58 -3.19 9.60 -7.85
C TRP A 58 -1.95 9.25 -8.64
N GLY A 59 -1.26 10.26 -9.20
CA GLY A 59 -0.01 10.04 -9.94
C GLY A 59 -0.11 8.98 -11.05
N GLY A 60 -1.28 8.85 -11.68
CA GLY A 60 -1.52 7.84 -12.74
C GLY A 60 -1.78 6.41 -12.22
N LEU A 61 -1.98 6.24 -10.92
CA LEU A 61 -2.31 4.96 -10.29
C LEU A 61 -3.75 4.99 -9.77
N SER A 62 -4.55 3.97 -10.10
CA SER A 62 -5.85 3.77 -9.44
C SER A 62 -5.68 3.20 -8.03
N GLU A 63 -6.76 3.22 -7.26
CA GLU A 63 -6.82 2.59 -5.94
C GLU A 63 -6.30 1.15 -5.97
N ASN A 64 -6.80 0.34 -6.92
CA ASN A 64 -6.46 -1.07 -7.01
C ASN A 64 -4.97 -1.27 -7.31
N GLU A 65 -4.41 -0.44 -8.20
CA GLU A 65 -2.99 -0.49 -8.55
C GLU A 65 -2.11 -0.11 -7.37
N ARG A 66 -2.48 0.96 -6.63
CA ARG A 66 -1.76 1.33 -5.39
C ARG A 66 -1.85 0.23 -4.34
N ARG A 67 -2.99 -0.45 -4.22
CA ARG A 67 -3.18 -1.57 -3.30
C ARG A 67 -2.27 -2.75 -3.68
N THR A 68 -2.18 -3.08 -4.97
CA THR A 68 -1.24 -4.11 -5.46
C THR A 68 0.21 -3.75 -5.16
N LEU A 69 0.61 -2.49 -5.35
CA LEU A 69 1.97 -2.04 -5.05
C LEU A 69 2.31 -2.11 -3.54
N GLN A 70 1.35 -1.81 -2.67
CA GLN A 70 1.51 -1.92 -1.21
C GLN A 70 1.53 -3.37 -0.72
N GLN A 71 0.85 -4.27 -1.44
CA GLN A 71 0.74 -5.69 -1.08
C GLN A 71 1.87 -6.55 -1.66
N ALA A 72 2.65 -6.05 -2.62
CA ALA A 72 3.76 -6.80 -3.18
C ALA A 72 4.80 -7.06 -2.09
N PRO A 73 5.00 -8.33 -1.64
CA PRO A 73 6.06 -8.63 -0.70
C PRO A 73 7.38 -8.29 -1.38
N GLY A 74 8.17 -7.44 -0.74
CA GLY A 74 9.31 -6.73 -1.33
C GLY A 74 10.06 -7.53 -2.39
N ARG A 75 9.75 -7.26 -3.67
CA ARG A 75 10.73 -7.47 -4.73
C ARG A 75 11.79 -6.41 -4.48
N GLY A 76 12.88 -6.85 -3.85
CA GLY A 76 14.09 -6.05 -3.74
C GLY A 76 14.48 -5.47 -5.11
N PRO A 77 15.19 -4.33 -5.13
CA PRO A 77 15.54 -3.66 -6.37
C PRO A 77 16.21 -4.65 -7.33
N VAL A 78 15.73 -4.71 -8.55
CA VAL A 78 16.39 -5.42 -9.65
C VAL A 78 17.69 -4.68 -9.95
N THR A 79 18.75 -5.00 -9.21
CA THR A 79 20.10 -4.58 -9.61
C THR A 79 20.39 -5.25 -10.94
N GLU A 80 20.54 -4.45 -11.99
CA GLU A 80 21.03 -4.90 -13.29
C GLU A 80 22.21 -5.86 -13.13
N LYS A 81 22.19 -6.94 -13.91
CA LYS A 81 23.23 -7.97 -14.00
C LYS A 81 24.63 -7.36 -13.93
N ALA A 82 25.35 -7.60 -12.83
CA ALA A 82 26.79 -7.48 -12.80
C ALA A 82 27.42 -8.55 -13.73
N PRO A 83 28.45 -8.22 -14.54
CA PRO A 83 29.14 -9.21 -15.34
C PRO A 83 29.99 -10.12 -14.43
N GLY A 84 30.12 -11.38 -14.87
CA GLY A 84 30.50 -12.53 -14.07
C GLY A 84 31.81 -12.43 -13.30
N ARG A 85 31.80 -13.04 -12.10
CA ARG A 85 33.01 -13.38 -11.35
C ARG A 85 33.23 -14.88 -11.44
N SER A 86 34.27 -15.26 -12.19
CA SER A 86 34.76 -16.64 -12.30
C SER A 86 34.97 -17.26 -10.91
N ARG A 87 34.33 -18.40 -10.69
CA ARG A 87 34.54 -19.23 -9.49
C ARG A 87 35.81 -20.06 -9.68
N SER A 88 36.92 -19.58 -9.15
CA SER A 88 38.06 -20.46 -8.84
C SER A 88 37.86 -21.01 -7.44
N GLY A 89 37.84 -22.33 -7.35
CA GLY A 89 37.64 -23.09 -6.12
C GLY A 89 38.67 -22.75 -5.04
N GLY A 90 38.21 -22.80 -3.81
CA GLY A 90 39.02 -22.76 -2.61
C GLY A 90 38.28 -23.59 -1.56
N ASP A 91 38.64 -24.86 -1.51
CA ASP A 91 38.40 -25.78 -0.40
C ASP A 91 38.83 -25.14 0.93
N ARG A 92 38.01 -25.25 1.98
CA ARG A 92 38.41 -25.49 3.39
C ARG A 92 37.23 -25.40 4.38
N PRO A 93 37.31 -26.08 5.54
CA PRO A 93 36.23 -26.93 6.01
C PRO A 93 35.48 -26.39 7.24
N GLN A 94 34.44 -27.16 7.56
CA GLN A 94 33.49 -27.07 8.66
C GLN A 94 34.14 -26.84 10.02
N SER A 95 33.59 -25.89 10.80
CA SER A 95 33.29 -25.99 12.23
C SER A 95 33.31 -24.60 12.85
N LEU A 96 32.15 -24.08 13.28
CA LEU A 96 31.94 -23.24 14.46
C LEU A 96 30.41 -23.09 14.62
N ARG A 97 29.78 -24.11 15.21
CA ARG A 97 29.28 -24.07 16.59
C ARG A 97 27.90 -23.40 16.70
N THR A 98 26.89 -24.26 16.53
CA THR A 98 25.56 -24.16 17.14
C THR A 98 25.66 -23.67 18.59
N LEU A 99 25.20 -22.45 18.86
CA LEU A 99 24.88 -22.03 20.22
C LEU A 99 23.43 -22.48 20.52
N PRO A 100 23.15 -23.17 21.64
CA PRO A 100 21.77 -23.46 22.02
C PRO A 100 21.05 -22.14 22.38
N ARG A 101 19.85 -21.95 21.81
CA ARG A 101 18.93 -20.86 22.19
C ARG A 101 18.53 -21.04 23.66
N ALA A 102 18.79 -20.02 24.48
CA ALA A 102 18.22 -19.93 25.82
C ALA A 102 16.68 -19.78 25.75
N PRO A 103 15.92 -20.38 26.68
CA PRO A 103 14.48 -20.22 26.75
C PRO A 103 14.10 -18.82 27.26
N LEU A 104 13.13 -18.18 26.59
CA LEU A 104 12.53 -16.91 27.02
C LEU A 104 11.57 -17.17 28.20
N PRO A 105 11.57 -16.34 29.26
CA PRO A 105 10.55 -16.44 30.30
C PRO A 105 9.18 -16.00 29.75
N GLY A 106 8.18 -16.87 29.94
CA GLY A 106 6.79 -16.67 29.53
C GLY A 106 6.17 -15.45 30.22
N ARG A 107 5.51 -14.60 29.44
CA ARG A 107 4.73 -13.49 29.96
C ARG A 107 3.25 -13.85 29.87
N SER A 108 2.65 -13.91 31.04
CA SER A 108 1.29 -14.32 31.38
C SER A 108 0.19 -13.62 30.57
N GLU A 109 -0.76 -14.42 30.11
CA GLU A 109 -2.08 -14.03 29.64
C GLU A 109 -2.83 -13.24 30.72
N GLY A 110 -3.09 -11.97 30.43
CA GLY A 110 -4.04 -11.14 31.16
C GLY A 110 -5.39 -11.22 30.49
N ARG A 111 -6.17 -12.25 30.83
CA ARG A 111 -7.61 -12.32 30.60
C ARG A 111 -8.28 -11.23 31.43
N ARG A 112 -9.04 -10.33 30.79
CA ARG A 112 -10.13 -9.60 31.47
C ARG A 112 -11.35 -9.59 30.58
N ASP A 113 -12.42 -10.01 31.25
CA ASP A 113 -13.70 -10.44 30.77
C ASP A 113 -14.58 -9.31 30.21
N ALA A 114 -15.58 -9.75 29.47
CA ALA A 114 -16.72 -8.99 29.00
C ALA A 114 -17.53 -8.38 30.16
N VAL A 115 -17.97 -7.14 29.96
CA VAL A 115 -19.19 -6.54 30.52
C VAL A 115 -19.73 -5.63 29.39
N ASP A 116 -20.80 -5.99 28.70
CA ASP A 116 -22.22 -5.94 29.08
C ASP A 116 -22.81 -4.52 29.01
N ASP A 117 -23.76 -4.40 28.09
CA ASP A 117 -25.01 -3.63 28.16
C ASP A 117 -25.00 -2.11 28.35
N ALA A 118 -25.52 -1.40 27.33
CA ALA A 118 -26.43 -0.28 27.53
C ALA A 118 -27.20 0.02 26.24
N GLU A 119 -28.37 -0.61 26.22
CA GLU A 119 -29.57 -0.37 25.44
C GLU A 119 -30.02 1.11 25.33
N GLN A 120 -30.80 1.38 24.28
CA GLN A 120 -31.95 2.30 24.19
C GLN A 120 -31.79 3.81 24.51
N VAL A 121 -31.89 4.64 23.46
CA VAL A 121 -32.79 5.81 23.48
C VAL A 121 -33.48 5.91 22.12
N GLU A 122 -34.74 5.46 22.06
CA GLU A 122 -35.70 5.95 21.08
C GLU A 122 -36.20 7.32 21.56
N GLY A 123 -36.03 8.34 20.72
CA GLY A 123 -36.59 9.68 20.92
C GLY A 123 -37.58 10.00 19.82
N ARG A 124 -38.86 9.67 20.04
CA ARG A 124 -40.01 10.25 19.33
C ARG A 124 -40.43 11.54 20.02
N GLY A 125 -40.82 12.53 19.22
CA GLY A 125 -41.46 13.81 19.62
C GLY A 125 -41.03 14.87 18.60
N GLU A 126 -41.90 15.55 17.88
CA GLU A 126 -43.35 15.74 17.95
C GLU A 126 -43.85 16.15 16.55
#